data_AF-A0A2V9Y2K3-F1
#
_entry.id   AF-A0A2V9Y2K3-F1
#
_cell.length_a   1.000
_cell.length_b   1.000
_cell.length_c   1.000
_cell.angle_alpha   90.00
_cell.angle_beta   90.00
_cell.angle_gamma   90.00
#
_symmetry.space_group_name_H-M   'P 1'
#
loop_
_entity.id
_entity.type
_entity.pdbx_description
1 polymer ?
#
loop_
_entity_poly.entity_id
_entity_poly.type
_entity_poly.pdbx_seq_one_letter_code
_entity_poly.pdbx_strand_id
1 'polypeptide(L)'
;MGAKRLLFLSAFLALSWYTANADPIVTSPNVALGTDYFQTQPGTVFIFTGDIFPHGELQVNFVGLPIGPFSTDTIIQRQADATINGNGITIQIVALSLQSTQPVIINGVLYNVFVTLDPARLAEDTGKLTVHGTLAGGTFDSKLNVFFLANFVPVGGGQGTVMPGNVMLTQSGGLWSPTPSPRSVIVRGLDDGSTADLAANLHTGLDSQEVDFFVGSLMEQHSGNGAVHIVRVAVTPEPSSLLLIGPALAAVFLRWKLRHRRLARPFGTISS
;
A
#
# COMPACT_ATOMS: atom_id res chain seq x y z
N MET A 1 -47.47 -39.20 79.53
CA MET A 1 -47.52 -37.90 78.83
C MET A 1 -46.21 -37.17 79.11
N GLY A 2 -45.31 -37.07 78.14
CA GLY A 2 -44.00 -36.44 78.32
C GLY A 2 -43.28 -36.35 76.96
N ALA A 3 -42.87 -35.14 76.61
CA ALA A 3 -42.78 -34.64 75.24
C ALA A 3 -41.57 -35.13 74.42
N LYS A 4 -41.82 -35.33 73.12
CA LYS A 4 -40.82 -35.42 72.04
C LYS A 4 -40.08 -34.08 71.91
N ARG A 5 -38.75 -34.09 71.93
CA ARG A 5 -37.92 -32.96 71.46
C ARG A 5 -37.19 -33.36 70.19
N LEU A 6 -37.69 -32.83 69.07
CA LEU A 6 -37.07 -32.84 67.76
C LEU A 6 -36.00 -31.75 67.74
N LEU A 7 -34.73 -32.12 67.57
CA LEU A 7 -33.64 -31.18 67.33
C LEU A 7 -33.55 -30.93 65.82
N PHE A 8 -34.04 -29.77 65.37
CA PHE A 8 -33.77 -29.24 64.03
C PHE A 8 -32.41 -28.54 64.07
N LEU A 9 -31.44 -29.06 63.33
CA LEU A 9 -30.13 -28.44 63.13
C LEU A 9 -30.21 -27.56 61.87
N SER A 10 -30.20 -26.25 62.06
CA SER A 10 -30.25 -25.24 60.99
C SER A 10 -28.89 -25.12 60.30
N ALA A 11 -28.77 -25.58 59.05
CA ALA A 11 -27.60 -25.32 58.23
C ALA A 11 -27.74 -23.95 57.54
N PHE A 12 -27.00 -22.95 58.01
CA PHE A 12 -26.82 -21.68 57.29
C PHE A 12 -25.77 -21.88 56.19
N LEU A 13 -26.21 -22.05 54.94
CA LEU A 13 -25.37 -21.86 53.76
C LEU A 13 -25.26 -20.36 53.47
N ALA A 14 -24.11 -19.76 53.78
CA ALA A 14 -23.77 -18.44 53.30
C ALA A 14 -23.27 -18.55 51.85
N LEU A 15 -24.11 -18.21 50.88
CA LEU A 15 -23.68 -17.95 49.50
C LEU A 15 -22.97 -16.59 49.47
N SER A 16 -21.64 -16.59 49.53
CA SER A 16 -20.84 -15.41 49.21
C SER A 16 -20.82 -15.23 47.69
N TRP A 17 -21.47 -14.17 47.21
CA TRP A 17 -21.39 -13.73 45.83
C TRP A 17 -20.02 -13.10 45.62
N TYR A 18 -19.07 -13.87 45.07
CA TYR A 18 -17.80 -13.33 44.61
C TYR A 18 -18.04 -12.75 43.22
N THR A 19 -18.27 -11.43 43.14
CA THR A 19 -18.13 -10.72 41.86
C THR A 19 -16.65 -10.66 41.56
N ALA A 20 -16.17 -11.60 40.75
CA ALA A 20 -14.87 -11.45 40.11
C ALA A 20 -14.98 -10.23 39.18
N ASN A 21 -14.55 -9.07 39.68
CA ASN A 21 -14.19 -7.96 38.81
C ASN A 21 -12.97 -8.47 38.06
N ALA A 22 -13.16 -8.91 36.81
CA ALA A 22 -12.05 -9.11 35.91
C ALA A 22 -11.37 -7.75 35.80
N ASP A 23 -10.12 -7.66 36.27
CA ASP A 23 -9.31 -6.48 35.97
C ASP A 23 -9.31 -6.30 34.44
N PRO A 24 -9.51 -5.07 33.94
CA PRO A 24 -9.43 -4.83 32.51
C PRO A 24 -8.05 -5.32 32.05
N ILE A 25 -8.05 -6.23 31.07
CA ILE A 25 -6.82 -6.66 30.41
C ILE A 25 -6.21 -5.39 29.83
N VAL A 26 -5.09 -4.94 30.40
CA VAL A 26 -4.33 -3.81 29.85
C VAL A 26 -3.61 -4.35 28.62
N THR A 27 -4.24 -4.21 27.45
CA THR A 27 -3.57 -4.43 26.18
C THR A 27 -2.46 -3.38 26.03
N SER A 28 -1.29 -3.81 25.54
CA SER A 28 -0.19 -2.87 25.31
C SER A 28 -0.51 -2.03 24.07
N PRO A 29 -0.19 -0.72 24.06
CA PRO A 29 -0.41 0.14 22.89
C PRO A 29 0.11 -0.51 21.61
N ASN A 30 -0.75 -0.64 20.61
CA ASN A 30 -0.41 -1.27 19.34
C ASN A 30 -0.83 -0.42 18.14
N VAL A 31 -0.15 -0.71 17.04
CA VAL A 31 -0.53 -0.31 15.70
C VAL A 31 -1.19 -1.52 15.06
N ALA A 32 -2.40 -1.34 14.54
CA ALA A 32 -3.13 -2.40 13.86
C ALA A 32 -2.34 -2.95 12.66
N LEU A 33 -2.53 -4.24 12.40
CA LEU A 33 -2.19 -4.82 11.11
C LEU A 33 -2.86 -4.07 9.95
N GLY A 34 -2.54 -4.41 8.71
CA GLY A 34 -3.19 -3.81 7.56
C GLY A 34 -2.27 -3.57 6.39
N THR A 35 -2.71 -2.73 5.46
CA THR A 35 -2.03 -2.47 4.19
C THR A 35 -1.64 -1.00 4.04
N ASP A 36 -0.48 -0.74 3.45
CA ASP A 36 -0.04 0.57 3.00
C ASP A 36 -0.08 0.63 1.47
N TYR A 37 -0.66 1.71 0.95
CA TYR A 37 -0.84 1.95 -0.48
C TYR A 37 0.05 3.09 -0.94
N PHE A 38 1.05 2.76 -1.76
CA PHE A 38 2.11 3.69 -2.14
C PHE A 38 2.08 4.01 -3.63
N GLN A 39 2.55 5.22 -3.92
CA GLN A 39 2.87 5.71 -5.25
C GLN A 39 4.36 6.01 -5.34
N THR A 40 5.08 5.36 -6.26
CA THR A 40 6.46 5.69 -6.62
C THR A 40 6.58 7.13 -7.10
N GLN A 41 7.58 7.83 -6.57
CA GLN A 41 7.90 9.22 -6.89
C GLN A 41 9.10 9.31 -7.84
N PRO A 42 9.20 10.42 -8.61
CA PRO A 42 10.39 10.75 -9.36
C PRO A 42 11.64 10.74 -8.48
N GLY A 43 12.75 10.24 -9.01
CA GLY A 43 14.00 10.02 -8.27
C GLY A 43 14.18 8.58 -7.79
N THR A 44 13.18 7.71 -7.98
CA THR A 44 13.35 6.26 -7.81
C THR A 44 14.31 5.70 -8.86
N VAL A 45 15.33 4.98 -8.39
CA VAL A 45 16.41 4.45 -9.22
C VAL A 45 16.68 3.01 -8.84
N PHE A 46 16.81 2.14 -9.84
CA PHE A 46 17.36 0.79 -9.65
C PHE A 46 18.65 0.69 -10.47
N ILE A 47 19.66 0.02 -9.91
CA ILE A 47 20.93 -0.29 -10.58
C ILE A 47 20.95 -1.79 -10.82
N PHE A 48 20.93 -2.17 -12.10
CA PHE A 48 21.08 -3.56 -12.54
C PHE A 48 22.55 -3.85 -12.81
N THR A 49 23.04 -5.02 -12.43
CA THR A 49 24.42 -5.42 -12.67
C THR A 49 24.47 -6.70 -13.51
N GLY A 50 25.44 -6.82 -14.40
CA GLY A 50 25.57 -7.97 -15.30
C GLY A 50 26.38 -7.69 -16.56
N ASP A 51 26.93 -8.75 -17.14
CA ASP A 51 27.84 -8.69 -18.29
C ASP A 51 27.17 -8.18 -19.58
N ILE A 52 25.84 -8.16 -19.62
CA ILE A 52 25.07 -7.63 -20.76
C ILE A 52 25.11 -6.10 -20.83
N PHE A 53 25.51 -5.42 -19.75
CA PHE A 53 25.53 -3.96 -19.66
C PHE A 53 26.90 -3.39 -20.07
N PRO A 54 26.97 -2.29 -20.86
CA PRO A 54 28.22 -1.76 -21.42
C PRO A 54 29.35 -1.47 -20.43
N HIS A 55 29.04 -1.31 -19.15
CA HIS A 55 30.00 -1.07 -18.06
C HIS A 55 29.78 -1.99 -16.85
N GLY A 56 29.14 -3.15 -17.06
CA GLY A 56 28.77 -4.08 -15.99
C GLY A 56 27.57 -3.65 -15.14
N GLU A 57 27.11 -2.41 -15.29
CA GLU A 57 25.96 -1.86 -14.58
C GLU A 57 25.06 -1.00 -15.51
N LEU A 58 23.78 -0.94 -15.18
CA LEU A 58 22.78 -0.11 -15.83
C LEU A 58 21.89 0.55 -14.78
N GLN A 59 21.96 1.88 -14.68
CA GLN A 59 21.06 2.67 -13.87
C GLN A 59 19.78 3.01 -14.64
N VAL A 60 18.62 2.77 -14.04
CA VAL A 60 17.31 3.07 -14.64
C VAL A 60 16.47 3.87 -13.66
N ASN A 61 15.93 4.99 -14.12
CA ASN A 61 14.97 5.80 -13.38
C ASN A 61 13.56 5.25 -13.61
N PHE A 62 12.78 5.13 -12.55
CA PHE A 62 11.43 4.57 -12.60
C PHE A 62 10.36 5.57 -12.18
N VAL A 63 9.16 5.34 -12.72
CA VAL A 63 7.88 5.83 -12.21
C VAL A 63 6.95 4.66 -11.99
N GLY A 64 5.97 4.85 -11.11
CA GLY A 64 4.94 3.85 -10.86
C GLY A 64 4.03 3.64 -12.06
N LEU A 65 3.63 2.39 -12.26
CA LEU A 65 2.58 1.99 -13.18
C LEU A 65 1.42 1.46 -12.33
N PRO A 66 0.32 2.22 -12.16
CA PRO A 66 -0.72 1.89 -11.18
C PRO A 66 -1.33 0.50 -11.37
N ILE A 67 -1.43 -0.25 -10.27
CA ILE A 67 -1.99 -1.61 -10.19
C ILE A 67 -3.00 -1.78 -9.04
N GLY A 68 -3.13 -0.77 -8.19
CA GLY A 68 -4.06 -0.75 -7.06
C GLY A 68 -5.04 0.42 -7.15
N PRO A 69 -5.71 0.76 -6.04
CA PRO A 69 -6.64 1.88 -6.00
C PRO A 69 -5.93 3.20 -6.36
N PHE A 70 -6.55 3.99 -7.24
CA PHE A 70 -6.04 5.29 -7.69
C PHE A 70 -4.65 5.22 -8.33
N SER A 71 -3.67 5.89 -7.76
CA SER A 71 -2.28 5.94 -8.27
C SER A 71 -1.37 4.90 -7.62
N THR A 72 -1.93 3.90 -6.94
CA THR A 72 -1.15 2.90 -6.20
C THR A 72 -0.40 1.99 -7.16
N ASP A 73 0.92 1.90 -7.00
CA ASP A 73 1.82 1.01 -7.75
C ASP A 73 2.61 0.05 -6.86
N THR A 74 2.64 0.33 -5.56
CA THR A 74 3.36 -0.45 -4.55
C THR A 74 2.43 -0.70 -3.36
N ILE A 75 2.32 -1.95 -2.91
CA ILE A 75 1.43 -2.35 -1.80
C ILE A 75 2.23 -3.18 -0.81
N ILE A 76 2.26 -2.72 0.45
CA ILE A 76 2.98 -3.38 1.55
C ILE A 76 1.98 -3.72 2.65
N GLN A 77 2.06 -4.92 3.21
CA GLN A 77 1.18 -5.40 4.27
C GLN A 77 1.95 -5.58 5.58
N ARG A 78 1.36 -5.11 6.68
CA ARG A 78 1.70 -5.45 8.07
C ARG A 78 0.95 -6.72 8.43
N GLN A 79 1.67 -7.82 8.67
CA GLN A 79 1.09 -9.16 8.81
C GLN A 79 0.52 -9.46 10.21
N ALA A 80 0.71 -8.55 11.17
CA ALA A 80 0.24 -8.67 12.55
C ALA A 80 0.24 -7.27 13.20
N ASP A 81 -0.42 -7.13 14.34
CA ASP A 81 -0.41 -5.88 15.10
C ASP A 81 1.00 -5.65 15.69
N ALA A 82 1.47 -4.42 15.61
CA ALA A 82 2.77 -4.02 16.14
C ALA A 82 2.61 -3.37 17.50
N THR A 83 3.10 -4.03 18.56
CA THR A 83 3.26 -3.36 19.86
C THR A 83 4.21 -2.17 19.73
N ILE A 84 3.76 -0.98 20.11
CA ILE A 84 4.54 0.25 20.03
C ILE A 84 5.70 0.18 21.02
N ASN A 85 6.92 0.46 20.55
CA ASN A 85 8.20 0.23 21.26
C ASN A 85 8.47 -1.26 21.58
N GLY A 86 7.77 -2.18 20.91
CA GLY A 86 7.93 -3.62 21.07
C GLY A 86 8.90 -4.24 20.08
N ASN A 87 8.83 -5.56 19.96
CA ASN A 87 9.56 -6.29 18.93
C ASN A 87 8.95 -6.01 17.55
N GLY A 88 9.79 -5.91 16.52
CA GLY A 88 9.26 -5.71 15.17
C GLY A 88 8.49 -6.92 14.62
N ILE A 89 7.48 -6.62 13.82
CA ILE A 89 6.56 -7.57 13.16
C ILE A 89 7.01 -7.89 11.74
N THR A 90 6.43 -8.93 11.14
CA THR A 90 6.61 -9.23 9.72
C THR A 90 5.82 -8.25 8.85
N ILE A 91 6.47 -7.76 7.79
CA ILE A 91 5.84 -7.04 6.68
C ILE A 91 6.06 -7.80 5.37
N GLN A 92 5.22 -7.59 4.36
CA GLN A 92 5.34 -8.21 3.04
C GLN A 92 4.99 -7.21 1.94
N ILE A 93 5.80 -7.11 0.88
CA ILE A 93 5.37 -6.42 -0.34
C ILE A 93 4.54 -7.40 -1.17
N VAL A 94 3.28 -7.04 -1.44
CA VAL A 94 2.35 -7.91 -2.17
C VAL A 94 2.06 -7.42 -3.59
N ALA A 95 2.50 -6.20 -3.91
CA ALA A 95 2.40 -5.66 -5.25
C ALA A 95 3.51 -4.63 -5.50
N LEU A 96 4.12 -4.70 -6.68
CA LEU A 96 5.09 -3.74 -7.21
C LEU A 96 4.89 -3.67 -8.73
N SER A 97 4.78 -2.47 -9.28
CA SER A 97 4.66 -2.25 -10.72
C SER A 97 5.27 -0.93 -11.13
N LEU A 98 6.45 -0.99 -11.76
CA LEU A 98 7.21 0.18 -12.18
C LEU A 98 7.45 0.15 -13.68
N GLN A 99 7.64 1.32 -14.27
CA GLN A 99 8.12 1.48 -15.64
C GLN A 99 9.24 2.53 -15.72
N SER A 100 10.19 2.32 -16.63
CA SER A 100 11.26 3.27 -16.89
C SER A 100 10.72 4.62 -17.34
N THR A 101 11.26 5.72 -16.82
CA THR A 101 10.83 7.07 -17.21
C THR A 101 11.18 7.43 -18.65
N GLN A 102 12.24 6.81 -19.18
CA GLN A 102 12.70 6.92 -20.56
C GLN A 102 13.27 5.57 -21.00
N PRO A 103 13.25 5.24 -22.30
CA PRO A 103 13.94 4.06 -22.80
C PRO A 103 15.44 4.12 -22.52
N VAL A 104 16.04 2.97 -22.23
CA VAL A 104 17.48 2.82 -21.97
C VAL A 104 18.17 2.15 -23.15
N ILE A 105 19.42 2.51 -23.43
CA ILE A 105 20.21 1.95 -24.54
C ILE A 105 21.07 0.82 -24.02
N ILE A 106 20.89 -0.38 -24.59
CA ILE A 106 21.73 -1.55 -24.34
C ILE A 106 22.22 -2.05 -25.70
N ASN A 107 23.54 -2.01 -25.92
CA ASN A 107 24.17 -2.44 -27.18
C ASN A 107 23.54 -1.82 -28.44
N GLY A 108 23.17 -0.53 -28.37
CA GLY A 108 22.58 0.21 -29.48
C GLY A 108 21.06 0.02 -29.66
N VAL A 109 20.40 -0.80 -28.85
CA VAL A 109 18.95 -1.00 -28.88
C VAL A 109 18.28 -0.28 -27.71
N LEU A 110 17.17 0.40 -27.98
CA LEU A 110 16.35 1.08 -26.97
C LEU A 110 15.36 0.11 -26.33
N TYR A 111 15.29 0.08 -25.00
CA TYR A 111 14.37 -0.74 -24.22
C TYR A 111 13.53 0.10 -23.27
N ASN A 112 12.24 -0.16 -23.22
CA ASN A 112 11.44 0.17 -22.06
C ASN A 112 11.67 -0.91 -20.99
N VAL A 113 11.82 -0.51 -19.73
CA VAL A 113 12.03 -1.45 -18.62
C VAL A 113 10.80 -1.44 -17.72
N PHE A 114 10.26 -2.62 -17.41
CA PHE A 114 9.17 -2.78 -16.46
C PHE A 114 9.64 -3.62 -15.29
N VAL A 115 9.23 -3.29 -14.07
CA VAL A 115 9.56 -4.08 -12.87
C VAL A 115 8.28 -4.54 -12.22
N THR A 116 8.19 -5.85 -11.95
CA THR A 116 7.12 -6.47 -11.15
C THR A 116 7.71 -7.41 -10.13
N LEU A 117 6.96 -7.80 -9.10
CA LEU A 117 7.38 -8.89 -8.22
C LEU A 117 7.64 -10.18 -9.00
N ASP A 118 8.57 -11.00 -8.52
CA ASP A 118 8.82 -12.34 -9.05
C ASP A 118 7.76 -13.31 -8.52
N PRO A 119 6.84 -13.80 -9.36
CA PRO A 119 5.76 -14.69 -8.91
C PRO A 119 6.27 -16.01 -8.32
N ALA A 120 7.50 -16.42 -8.64
CA ALA A 120 8.11 -17.63 -8.07
C ALA A 120 8.63 -17.43 -6.64
N ARG A 121 8.76 -16.18 -6.17
CA ARG A 121 9.42 -15.82 -4.90
C ARG A 121 8.59 -14.94 -3.98
N LEU A 122 7.27 -14.84 -4.21
CA LEU A 122 6.36 -14.01 -3.41
C LEU A 122 6.39 -14.30 -1.90
N ALA A 123 6.70 -15.54 -1.51
CA ALA A 123 6.83 -15.91 -0.10
C ALA A 123 8.08 -15.32 0.57
N GLU A 124 9.07 -14.90 -0.21
CA GLU A 124 10.34 -14.33 0.25
C GLU A 124 10.34 -12.80 0.25
N ASP A 125 9.31 -12.17 -0.31
CA ASP A 125 9.07 -10.72 -0.37
C ASP A 125 8.70 -10.11 1.01
N THR A 126 9.42 -10.54 2.04
CA THR A 126 9.11 -10.30 3.45
C THR A 126 10.22 -9.54 4.16
N GLY A 127 9.84 -8.92 5.28
CA GLY A 127 10.68 -8.01 6.01
C GLY A 127 10.25 -7.85 7.47
N LYS A 128 10.88 -6.90 8.15
CA LYS A 128 10.57 -6.53 9.53
C LYS A 128 10.24 -5.04 9.63
N LEU A 129 9.21 -4.70 10.41
CA LEU A 129 8.84 -3.34 10.79
C LEU A 129 8.91 -3.22 12.32
N THR A 130 9.63 -2.22 12.84
CA THR A 130 9.61 -1.85 14.26
C THR A 130 9.01 -0.47 14.41
N VAL A 131 8.02 -0.32 15.28
CA VAL A 131 7.31 0.94 15.53
C VAL A 131 7.74 1.51 16.88
N HIS A 132 8.07 2.80 16.91
CA HIS A 132 8.44 3.56 18.10
C HIS A 132 7.48 4.73 18.31
N GLY A 133 7.25 5.13 19.57
CA GLY A 133 6.46 6.30 19.92
C GLY A 133 5.29 6.00 20.85
N THR A 134 4.12 6.56 20.53
CA THR A 134 2.88 6.47 21.32
C THR A 134 1.67 6.31 20.40
N LEU A 135 0.46 6.19 20.96
CA LEU A 135 -0.80 6.21 20.19
C LEU A 135 -0.99 7.49 19.37
N ALA A 136 -0.27 8.57 19.67
CA ALA A 136 -0.31 9.81 18.90
C ALA A 136 0.62 9.80 17.65
N GLY A 137 1.41 8.75 17.45
CA GLY A 137 2.41 8.65 16.39
C GLY A 137 3.84 8.55 16.92
N GLY A 138 4.80 8.58 15.99
CA GLY A 138 6.22 8.47 16.32
C GLY A 138 7.09 8.18 15.10
N THR A 139 8.08 7.30 15.28
CA THR A 139 8.99 6.86 14.23
C THR A 139 8.90 5.35 13.99
N PHE A 140 9.42 4.87 12.88
CA PHE A 140 9.55 3.45 12.60
C PHE A 140 10.85 3.16 11.85
N ASP A 141 11.30 1.91 11.96
CA ASP A 141 12.36 1.35 11.15
C ASP A 141 11.82 0.13 10.40
N SER A 142 12.19 -0.03 9.14
CA SER A 142 11.84 -1.20 8.34
C SER A 142 12.99 -1.73 7.50
N LYS A 143 12.95 -3.03 7.24
CA LYS A 143 13.79 -3.72 6.24
C LYS A 143 12.93 -4.71 5.49
N LEU A 144 12.94 -4.66 4.17
CA LEU A 144 12.08 -5.49 3.33
C LEU A 144 12.89 -6.06 2.17
N ASN A 145 12.94 -7.39 2.05
CA ASN A 145 13.50 -8.02 0.87
C ASN A 145 12.44 -7.99 -0.24
N VAL A 146 12.88 -7.65 -1.44
CA VAL A 146 12.04 -7.59 -2.64
C VAL A 146 12.72 -8.35 -3.76
N PHE A 147 12.07 -9.38 -4.26
CA PHE A 147 12.44 -10.17 -5.41
C PHE A 147 11.57 -9.76 -6.58
N PHE A 148 12.20 -9.37 -7.68
CA PHE A 148 11.52 -8.76 -8.80
C PHE A 148 12.03 -9.30 -10.14
N LEU A 149 11.20 -9.14 -11.16
CA LEU A 149 11.56 -9.35 -12.56
C LEU A 149 11.62 -8.00 -13.26
N ALA A 150 12.76 -7.70 -13.87
CA ALA A 150 12.90 -6.58 -14.79
C ALA A 150 12.72 -7.07 -16.23
N ASN A 151 11.65 -6.63 -16.88
CA ASN A 151 11.35 -6.95 -18.28
C ASN A 151 11.81 -5.82 -19.20
N PHE A 152 12.82 -6.11 -20.01
CA PHE A 152 13.39 -5.23 -21.01
C PHE A 152 12.68 -5.46 -22.35
N VAL A 153 11.82 -4.52 -22.75
CA VAL A 153 11.00 -4.60 -23.97
C VAL A 153 11.56 -3.65 -25.03
N PRO A 154 12.04 -4.14 -26.19
CA PRO A 154 12.57 -3.29 -27.25
C PRO A 154 11.53 -2.29 -27.76
N VAL A 155 11.90 -1.01 -27.88
CA VAL A 155 11.00 0.04 -28.40
C VAL A 155 10.64 -0.22 -29.87
N GLY A 156 11.55 -0.82 -30.64
CA GLY A 156 11.33 -1.18 -32.05
C GLY A 156 10.51 -2.45 -32.27
N GLY A 157 10.03 -3.10 -31.21
CA GLY A 157 9.43 -4.43 -31.27
C GLY A 157 10.48 -5.56 -31.31
N GLY A 158 10.02 -6.80 -31.12
CA GLY A 158 10.87 -7.99 -31.02
C GLY A 158 10.70 -8.72 -29.69
N GLN A 159 11.57 -9.69 -29.43
CA GLN A 159 11.58 -10.41 -28.15
C GLN A 159 12.26 -9.57 -27.07
N GLY A 160 11.57 -9.40 -25.95
CA GLY A 160 12.14 -8.83 -24.74
C GLY A 160 13.02 -9.82 -23.98
N THR A 161 13.71 -9.33 -22.96
CA THR A 161 14.48 -10.16 -22.03
C THR A 161 13.99 -9.89 -20.61
N VAL A 162 13.85 -10.94 -19.82
CA VAL A 162 13.50 -10.85 -18.40
C VAL A 162 14.75 -11.12 -17.59
N MET A 163 15.04 -10.24 -16.64
CA MET A 163 16.15 -10.36 -15.71
C MET A 163 15.62 -10.41 -14.28
N PRO A 164 15.84 -11.49 -13.53
CA PRO A 164 15.52 -11.51 -12.11
C PRO A 164 16.48 -10.60 -11.34
N GLY A 165 15.99 -10.01 -10.28
CA GLY A 165 16.81 -9.23 -9.36
C GLY A 165 16.23 -9.28 -7.95
N ASN A 166 17.02 -8.80 -6.99
CA ASN A 166 16.56 -8.62 -5.64
C ASN A 166 17.17 -7.36 -5.02
N VAL A 167 16.45 -6.78 -4.08
CA VAL A 167 16.90 -5.62 -3.32
C VAL A 167 16.40 -5.73 -1.89
N MET A 168 17.19 -5.25 -0.93
CA MET A 168 16.69 -4.97 0.41
C MET A 168 16.41 -3.48 0.51
N LEU A 169 15.13 -3.14 0.68
CA LEU A 169 14.66 -1.79 0.96
C LEU A 169 14.78 -1.53 2.46
N THR A 170 15.36 -0.40 2.84
CA THR A 170 15.59 -0.05 4.25
C THR A 170 15.12 1.36 4.53
N GLN A 171 14.38 1.52 5.63
CA GLN A 171 13.97 2.81 6.17
C GLN A 171 14.33 2.89 7.64
N SER A 172 14.88 4.01 8.08
CA SER A 172 15.19 4.24 9.49
C SER A 172 14.71 5.60 9.96
N GLY A 173 14.06 5.62 11.13
CA GLY A 173 13.50 6.83 11.71
C GLY A 173 12.39 7.48 10.88
N GLY A 174 11.68 6.72 10.03
CA GLY A 174 10.57 7.23 9.25
C GLY A 174 9.42 7.69 10.15
N LEU A 175 8.76 8.80 9.84
CA LEU A 175 7.63 9.30 10.65
C LEU A 175 6.34 8.54 10.33
N TRP A 176 5.53 8.29 11.37
CA TRP A 176 4.18 7.75 11.24
C TRP A 176 3.19 8.49 12.14
N SER A 177 1.90 8.42 11.78
CA SER A 177 0.78 9.03 12.49
C SER A 177 -0.44 8.09 12.49
N PRO A 178 -1.30 8.14 13.53
CA PRO A 178 -2.58 7.42 13.53
C PRO A 178 -3.63 8.05 12.62
N THR A 179 -3.38 9.25 12.11
CA THR A 179 -4.33 10.00 11.28
C THR A 179 -3.82 10.07 9.84
N PRO A 180 -4.64 9.72 8.84
CA PRO A 180 -4.23 9.81 7.45
C PRO A 180 -3.99 11.27 7.07
N SER A 181 -2.97 11.51 6.25
CA SER A 181 -2.80 12.81 5.61
C SER A 181 -4.00 13.11 4.68
N PRO A 182 -4.34 14.39 4.44
CA PRO A 182 -5.39 14.74 3.49
C PRO A 182 -5.18 14.06 2.14
N ARG A 183 -6.26 13.53 1.55
CA ARG A 183 -6.30 12.86 0.24
C ARG A 183 -5.59 11.51 0.15
N SER A 184 -5.02 11.00 1.24
CA SER A 184 -4.50 9.63 1.28
C SER A 184 -5.55 8.65 0.73
N VAL A 185 -5.12 7.66 -0.03
CA VAL A 185 -5.98 6.54 -0.38
C VAL A 185 -6.39 5.84 0.91
N ILE A 186 -7.71 5.70 1.10
CA ILE A 186 -8.30 5.05 2.26
C ILE A 186 -9.00 3.79 1.78
N VAL A 187 -8.58 2.65 2.34
CA VAL A 187 -9.29 1.38 2.25
C VAL A 187 -9.75 1.05 3.67
N ARG A 188 -11.08 1.03 3.84
CA ARG A 188 -11.70 0.82 5.16
C ARG A 188 -12.01 -0.65 5.37
N GLY A 189 -11.80 -1.11 6.59
CA GLY A 189 -12.14 -2.47 7.03
C GLY A 189 -12.52 -2.52 8.50
N LEU A 190 -13.04 -3.67 8.92
CA LEU A 190 -13.38 -3.91 10.32
C LEU A 190 -12.14 -4.43 11.05
N ASP A 191 -11.98 -4.01 12.30
CA ASP A 191 -11.15 -4.67 13.29
C ASP A 191 -11.86 -4.57 14.62
N ASP A 192 -12.54 -5.65 15.03
CA ASP A 192 -13.33 -5.73 16.26
C ASP A 192 -12.68 -6.65 17.30
N GLY A 193 -11.37 -6.92 17.14
CA GLY A 193 -10.62 -7.85 17.97
C GLY A 193 -10.91 -9.34 17.69
N SER A 194 -11.84 -9.65 16.77
CA SER A 194 -12.11 -11.04 16.34
C SER A 194 -11.46 -11.38 15.00
N THR A 195 -11.42 -10.45 14.05
CA THR A 195 -10.69 -10.57 12.77
C THR A 195 -10.45 -9.17 12.18
N ALA A 196 -9.19 -8.75 12.11
CA ALA A 196 -8.81 -7.52 11.44
C ALA A 196 -8.72 -7.70 9.91
N ASP A 197 -9.22 -6.71 9.16
CA ASP A 197 -9.13 -6.71 7.69
C ASP A 197 -7.73 -6.30 7.22
N LEU A 198 -6.92 -7.30 6.84
CA LEU A 198 -5.55 -7.08 6.37
C LEU A 198 -5.46 -6.13 5.17
N ALA A 199 -6.49 -6.02 4.33
CA ALA A 199 -6.49 -5.10 3.20
C ALA A 199 -6.75 -3.64 3.61
N ALA A 200 -7.24 -3.39 4.82
CA ALA A 200 -7.55 -2.04 5.25
C ALA A 200 -6.31 -1.28 5.72
N ASN A 201 -6.37 0.04 5.58
CA ASN A 201 -5.41 0.96 6.16
C ASN A 201 -6.05 1.94 7.15
N LEU A 202 -7.38 1.88 7.27
CA LEU A 202 -8.17 2.63 8.23
C LEU A 202 -9.26 1.71 8.78
N HIS A 203 -9.17 1.36 10.05
CA HIS A 203 -10.07 0.40 10.66
C HIS A 203 -11.22 1.08 11.41
N THR A 204 -12.27 0.30 11.63
CA THR A 204 -13.37 0.64 12.55
C THR A 204 -13.50 -0.48 13.57
N GLY A 205 -13.85 -0.14 14.82
CA GLY A 205 -13.99 -1.12 15.90
C GLY A 205 -12.74 -1.32 16.75
N LEU A 206 -11.65 -0.62 16.41
CA LEU A 206 -10.38 -0.66 17.13
C LEU A 206 -10.57 -0.52 18.64
N ASP A 207 -9.79 -1.30 19.40
CA ASP A 207 -9.80 -1.19 20.83
C ASP A 207 -9.19 0.15 21.30
N SER A 208 -9.32 0.48 22.59
CA SER A 208 -8.86 1.75 23.13
C SER A 208 -7.33 1.94 23.16
N GLN A 209 -6.56 0.87 22.93
CA GLN A 209 -5.10 0.84 22.92
C GLN A 209 -4.54 0.62 21.52
N GLU A 210 -5.39 0.65 20.50
CA GLU A 210 -5.02 0.39 19.12
C GLU A 210 -5.27 1.59 18.22
N VAL A 211 -4.37 1.80 17.26
CA VAL A 211 -4.48 2.85 16.25
C VAL A 211 -4.05 2.35 14.88
N ASP A 212 -4.56 3.02 13.84
CA ASP A 212 -4.09 2.84 12.48
C ASP A 212 -2.66 3.38 12.28
N PHE A 213 -2.07 3.06 11.13
CA PHE A 213 -0.72 3.46 10.75
C PHE A 213 -0.71 4.14 9.40
N PHE A 214 -0.31 5.41 9.40
CA PHE A 214 -0.10 6.18 8.19
C PHE A 214 1.30 6.78 8.18
N VAL A 215 1.98 6.64 7.05
CA VAL A 215 3.29 7.25 6.82
C VAL A 215 3.18 8.41 5.84
N GLY A 216 4.22 9.23 5.77
CA GLY A 216 4.33 10.28 4.76
C GLY A 216 5.02 9.80 3.49
N SER A 217 5.98 10.59 3.02
CA SER A 217 6.93 10.16 1.99
C SER A 217 8.03 9.29 2.61
N LEU A 218 8.41 8.23 1.91
CA LEU A 218 9.52 7.35 2.26
C LEU A 218 10.61 7.47 1.19
N MET A 219 11.86 7.40 1.64
CA MET A 219 13.03 7.27 0.77
C MET A 219 13.81 6.07 1.28
N GLU A 220 13.48 4.90 0.74
CA GLU A 220 14.08 3.64 1.15
C GLU A 220 15.41 3.46 0.44
N GLN A 221 16.45 3.11 1.20
CA GLN A 221 17.78 2.88 0.65
C GLN A 221 17.94 1.44 0.22
N HIS A 222 18.48 1.22 -0.97
CA HIS A 222 18.92 -0.08 -1.44
C HIS A 222 20.24 -0.44 -0.76
N SER A 223 20.30 -1.61 -0.12
CA SER A 223 21.56 -2.07 0.46
C SER A 223 22.63 -2.30 -0.62
N GLY A 224 23.77 -1.63 -0.50
CA GLY A 224 25.01 -1.97 -1.22
C GLY A 224 25.35 -1.16 -2.47
N ASN A 225 24.42 -0.38 -3.03
CA ASN A 225 24.68 0.39 -4.26
C ASN A 225 24.21 1.85 -4.24
N GLY A 226 23.68 2.34 -3.11
CA GLY A 226 23.25 3.74 -2.96
C GLY A 226 22.02 4.14 -3.78
N ALA A 227 21.41 3.20 -4.49
CA ALA A 227 20.14 3.41 -5.17
C ALA A 227 19.00 3.60 -4.15
N VAL A 228 17.93 4.28 -4.57
CA VAL A 228 16.83 4.65 -3.69
C VAL A 228 15.48 4.34 -4.32
N HIS A 229 14.55 3.89 -3.48
CA HIS A 229 13.15 3.74 -3.79
C HIS A 229 12.36 4.83 -3.05
N ILE A 230 11.80 5.77 -3.81
CA ILE A 230 11.08 6.91 -3.23
C ILE A 230 9.59 6.69 -3.46
N VAL A 231 8.84 6.60 -2.37
CA VAL A 231 7.39 6.45 -2.41
C VAL A 231 6.71 7.49 -1.54
N ARG A 232 5.43 7.74 -1.80
CA ARG A 232 4.54 8.44 -0.88
C ARG A 232 3.21 7.70 -0.83
N VAL A 233 2.41 7.96 0.20
CA VAL A 233 1.03 7.45 0.23
C VAL A 233 0.29 7.85 -1.03
N ALA A 234 -0.32 6.88 -1.71
CA ALA A 234 -1.11 7.11 -2.90
C ALA A 234 -2.22 8.13 -2.60
N VAL A 235 -2.59 8.95 -3.59
CA VAL A 235 -3.56 10.03 -3.39
C VAL A 235 -4.79 9.84 -4.26
N THR A 236 -5.93 10.25 -3.71
CA THR A 236 -7.17 10.41 -4.47
C THR A 236 -7.09 11.67 -5.36
N PRO A 237 -7.51 11.60 -6.64
CA PRO A 237 -7.61 12.78 -7.49
C PRO A 237 -8.49 13.87 -6.86
N GLU A 238 -8.12 15.14 -7.04
CA GLU A 238 -8.99 16.23 -6.57
C GLU A 238 -10.34 16.20 -7.34
N PRO A 239 -11.48 16.44 -6.68
CA PRO A 239 -12.81 16.45 -7.32
C PRO A 239 -12.91 17.38 -8.55
N SER A 240 -12.11 18.43 -8.58
CA SER A 240 -11.98 19.37 -9.71
C SER A 240 -11.51 18.72 -11.02
N SER A 241 -10.77 17.61 -10.93
CA SER A 241 -10.33 16.85 -12.12
C SER A 241 -11.49 16.16 -12.83
N LEU A 242 -12.54 15.76 -12.10
CA LEU A 242 -13.75 15.17 -12.67
C LEU A 242 -14.63 16.22 -13.35
N LEU A 243 -14.66 17.44 -12.80
CA LEU A 243 -15.43 18.56 -13.34
C LEU A 243 -14.90 19.09 -14.68
N LEU A 244 -13.64 18.83 -15.04
CA LEU A 244 -13.07 19.22 -16.34
C LEU A 244 -13.35 18.22 -17.48
N ILE A 245 -13.71 16.97 -17.16
CA ILE A 245 -14.08 15.97 -18.17
C ILE A 245 -15.49 16.24 -18.73
N GLY A 246 -16.42 16.67 -17.88
CA GLY A 246 -17.80 16.99 -18.29
C GLY A 246 -17.89 18.03 -19.43
N PRO A 247 -17.25 19.21 -19.31
CA PRO A 247 -17.23 20.25 -20.34
C PRO A 247 -16.51 19.80 -21.61
N ALA A 248 -15.41 19.04 -21.49
CA ALA A 248 -14.64 18.56 -22.63
C ALA A 248 -15.46 17.59 -23.49
N LEU A 249 -16.20 16.65 -22.87
CA LEU A 249 -17.11 15.75 -23.58
C LEU A 249 -18.30 16.49 -24.18
N ALA A 250 -18.86 17.48 -23.47
CA ALA A 250 -19.94 18.32 -24.00
C ALA A 250 -19.49 19.13 -25.24
N ALA A 251 -18.26 19.65 -25.24
CA ALA A 251 -17.69 20.38 -26.38
C ALA A 251 -17.47 19.48 -27.61
N VAL A 252 -17.01 18.24 -27.41
CA VAL A 252 -16.86 17.25 -28.50
C VAL A 252 -18.22 16.89 -29.10
N PHE A 253 -19.23 16.67 -28.27
CA PHE A 253 -20.58 16.33 -28.72
C PHE A 253 -21.24 17.49 -29.49
N LEU A 254 -21.07 18.74 -29.03
CA LEU A 254 -21.53 19.94 -29.75
C LEU A 254 -20.86 20.05 -31.12
N ARG A 255 -19.54 19.82 -31.19
CA ARG A 255 -18.77 19.91 -32.43
C ARG A 255 -19.18 18.83 -33.44
N TRP A 256 -19.47 17.62 -32.97
CA TRP A 256 -19.99 16.53 -33.80
C TRP A 256 -21.38 16.83 -34.36
N LYS A 257 -22.31 17.32 -33.51
CA LYS A 257 -23.65 17.72 -33.93
C LYS A 257 -23.66 18.86 -34.95
N LEU A 258 -22.74 19.82 -34.81
CA LEU A 258 -22.60 20.94 -35.76
C LEU A 258 -22.02 20.51 -37.12
N ARG A 259 -21.19 19.46 -37.17
CA ARG A 259 -20.67 18.90 -38.43
C ARG A 259 -21.76 18.19 -39.24
N HIS A 260 -22.60 17.39 -38.60
CA HIS A 260 -23.70 16.69 -39.28
C HIS A 260 -24.74 17.64 -39.89
N ARG A 261 -24.99 18.79 -39.27
CA ARG A 261 -25.89 19.81 -39.83
C ARG A 261 -25.38 20.48 -41.10
N ARG A 262 -24.06 20.48 -41.36
CA ARG A 262 -23.48 21.11 -42.56
C ARG A 262 -23.54 20.19 -43.79
N LEU A 263 -23.63 18.87 -43.60
CA LEU A 263 -23.72 17.90 -44.69
C LEU A 263 -25.16 17.70 -45.20
N ALA A 264 -26.17 18.20 -44.47
CA ALA A 264 -27.58 18.09 -44.83
C ALA A 264 -28.15 19.34 -45.53
N ARG A 265 -27.33 20.15 -46.21
CA ARG A 265 -27.85 21.22 -47.08
C ARG A 265 -28.19 20.61 -48.44
N PRO A 266 -29.48 20.57 -48.84
CA PRO A 266 -29.85 20.09 -50.17
C PRO A 266 -29.28 21.05 -51.23
N PHE A 267 -28.62 20.47 -52.24
CA PHE A 267 -28.20 21.18 -53.44
C PHE A 267 -29.43 21.79 -54.10
N GLY A 268 -29.48 23.12 -54.16
CA GLY A 268 -30.52 23.85 -54.87
C GLY A 268 -30.45 23.51 -56.37
N THR A 269 -31.53 22.93 -56.88
CA THR A 269 -31.77 22.73 -58.31
C THR A 269 -31.83 24.07 -59.02
N ILE A 270 -30.93 24.28 -59.98
CA ILE A 270 -30.96 25.38 -60.94
C ILE A 270 -31.97 24.99 -62.04
N SER A 271 -33.07 25.72 -62.14
CA SER A 271 -34.00 25.62 -63.27
C SER A 271 -33.65 26.69 -64.32
N SER A 272 -33.52 26.23 -65.56
CA SER A 272 -33.38 27.01 -66.80
C SER A 272 -34.61 27.84 -67.15
#